data_AF-A0A6C0IBA2-F1
#
_entry.id   AF-A0A6C0IBA2-F1
#
_cell.length_a   1.000
_cell.length_b   1.000
_cell.length_c   1.000
_cell.angle_alpha   90.00
_cell.angle_beta   90.00
_cell.angle_gamma   90.00
#
_symmetry.space_group_name_H-M   'P 1'
#
loop_
_entity.id
_entity.type
_entity.pdbx_description
1 polymer ?
#
loop_
_entity_poly.entity_id
_entity_poly.type
_entity_poly.pdbx_seq_one_letter_code
_entity_poly.pdbx_strand_id
1 'polypeptide(L)'
;MSDTSRTSHAITNVECTGVFCQRIYETRPYHNAPNYMSCSGDYHLFAKQGDKVYIEVRNAGEIVISFAELQKNKYLKYYYDLSLLLSNDKHRLIKNEEFNKVYNQIYGYTAGRVYTGDRVWSLDTAYIDQSDMKNFKIIPSGNVCYYKINPVDLEKMEYSTRQELERFELGYMNGLERVKWFSHRSVIYENIAFEYQLNKMEKELEELSTYFEDKKDVLNLVETLNEKYCMNDDILAIIINNFLY
;
A
#
# COMPACT_ATOMS: atom_id res chain seq x y z
N MET A 1 0.91 -3.00 -26.65
CA MET A 1 -0.35 -2.22 -26.49
C MET A 1 -0.08 -1.17 -25.44
N SER A 2 -0.62 0.02 -25.68
CA SER A 2 -0.25 1.36 -25.18
C SER A 2 0.49 1.46 -23.85
N ASP A 3 1.56 2.26 -23.89
CA ASP A 3 2.23 2.85 -22.73
C ASP A 3 1.19 3.66 -21.95
N THR A 4 0.68 3.08 -20.86
CA THR A 4 -0.41 3.68 -20.10
C THR A 4 0.15 4.83 -19.28
N SER A 5 -0.33 6.06 -19.53
CA SER A 5 0.05 7.28 -18.80
C SER A 5 -0.34 7.18 -17.31
N ARG A 6 0.47 6.47 -16.51
CA ARG A 6 0.43 6.52 -15.06
C ARG A 6 1.26 7.71 -14.63
N THR A 7 0.61 8.70 -14.02
CA THR A 7 1.32 9.87 -13.49
C THR A 7 1.39 9.78 -11.98
N SER A 8 2.57 10.02 -11.44
CA SER A 8 2.84 10.03 -10.00
C SER A 8 2.76 11.46 -9.49
N HIS A 9 2.06 11.66 -8.37
CA HIS A 9 1.81 12.96 -7.75
C HIS A 9 2.24 12.93 -6.29
N ALA A 10 3.23 13.76 -5.94
CA ALA A 10 3.61 13.95 -4.55
C ALA A 10 2.57 14.82 -3.81
N ILE A 11 2.22 14.44 -2.59
CA ILE A 11 1.25 15.12 -1.74
C ILE A 11 1.87 15.35 -0.35
N THR A 12 1.88 16.59 0.13
CA THR A 12 2.58 16.94 1.37
C THR A 12 1.68 16.91 2.60
N ASN A 13 0.37 17.12 2.42
CA ASN A 13 -0.55 17.37 3.53
C ASN A 13 -1.44 16.17 3.87
N VAL A 14 -1.38 15.12 3.05
CA VAL A 14 -2.24 13.93 3.19
C VAL A 14 -1.35 12.69 3.22
N GLU A 15 -1.68 11.78 4.14
CA GLU A 15 -1.11 10.44 4.24
C GLU A 15 -2.13 9.45 3.68
N CYS A 16 -1.80 8.80 2.57
CA CYS A 16 -2.65 7.80 1.93
C CYS A 16 -2.09 6.41 2.22
N THR A 17 -2.88 5.56 2.87
CA THR A 17 -2.50 4.18 3.16
C THR A 17 -3.63 3.20 2.88
N GLY A 18 -3.31 1.93 2.71
CA GLY A 18 -4.34 0.91 2.53
C GLY A 18 -3.87 -0.50 2.89
N VAL A 19 -4.85 -1.35 3.16
CA VAL A 19 -4.68 -2.80 3.25
C VAL A 19 -5.52 -3.41 2.15
N PHE A 20 -4.91 -4.25 1.33
CA PHE A 20 -5.61 -5.11 0.38
C PHE A 20 -5.29 -6.56 0.71
N CYS A 21 -6.33 -7.38 0.83
CA CYS A 21 -6.22 -8.83 0.94
C CYS A 21 -6.80 -9.44 -0.32
N GLN A 22 -6.08 -10.37 -0.94
CA GLN A 22 -6.52 -11.07 -2.14
C GLN A 22 -6.54 -12.56 -1.88
N ARG A 23 -7.54 -13.26 -2.41
CA ARG A 23 -7.60 -14.71 -2.45
C ARG A 23 -8.00 -15.16 -3.84
N ILE A 24 -7.10 -15.87 -4.50
CA ILE A 24 -7.32 -16.55 -5.76
C ILE A 24 -7.66 -18.01 -5.46
N TYR A 25 -8.75 -18.53 -6.03
CA TYR A 25 -9.17 -19.91 -5.80
C TYR A 25 -9.96 -20.46 -6.98
N GLU A 26 -9.78 -21.75 -7.25
CA GLU A 26 -10.56 -22.45 -8.26
C GLU A 26 -12.00 -22.64 -7.76
N THR A 27 -12.97 -22.16 -8.52
CA THR A 27 -14.39 -22.30 -8.22
C THR A 27 -15.00 -23.35 -9.14
N ARG A 28 -15.79 -24.25 -8.55
CA ARG A 28 -16.62 -25.21 -9.28
C ARG A 28 -18.02 -24.64 -9.44
N PRO A 29 -18.43 -24.20 -10.63
CA PRO A 29 -19.81 -23.76 -10.84
C PRO A 29 -20.81 -24.92 -10.64
N TYR A 30 -22.07 -24.58 -10.36
CA TYR A 30 -23.17 -25.54 -10.44
C TYR A 30 -23.37 -25.98 -11.91
N HIS A 31 -23.81 -27.24 -12.12
CA HIS A 31 -24.16 -27.83 -13.42
C HIS A 31 -23.02 -28.11 -14.43
N ASN A 32 -22.01 -28.90 -14.05
CA ASN A 32 -20.99 -29.48 -14.96
C ASN A 32 -20.20 -28.47 -15.82
N ALA A 33 -20.28 -27.17 -15.55
CA ALA A 33 -19.47 -26.19 -16.24
C ALA A 33 -18.00 -26.33 -15.82
N PRO A 34 -17.04 -25.98 -16.71
CA PRO A 34 -15.63 -26.04 -16.38
C PRO A 34 -15.32 -25.23 -15.13
N ASN A 35 -14.37 -25.71 -14.35
CA ASN A 35 -13.82 -24.93 -13.25
C ASN A 35 -13.25 -23.61 -13.80
N TYR A 36 -13.39 -22.55 -13.03
CA TYR A 36 -12.79 -21.25 -13.37
C TYR A 36 -12.07 -20.68 -12.16
N MET A 37 -11.06 -19.85 -12.42
CA MET A 37 -10.34 -19.17 -11.37
C MET A 37 -11.15 -17.96 -10.90
N SER A 38 -11.46 -17.92 -9.61
CA SER A 38 -12.13 -16.78 -8.96
C SER A 38 -11.12 -15.98 -8.16
N CYS A 39 -11.37 -14.68 -8.06
CA CYS A 39 -10.64 -13.77 -7.20
C CYS A 39 -11.62 -13.12 -6.24
N SER A 40 -11.34 -13.23 -4.94
CA SER A 40 -12.01 -12.45 -3.91
C SER A 40 -10.99 -11.56 -3.22
N GLY A 41 -11.45 -10.48 -2.61
CA GLY A 41 -10.56 -9.61 -1.85
C GLY A 41 -11.29 -8.80 -0.81
N ASP A 42 -10.55 -8.20 0.09
CA ASP A 42 -11.08 -7.27 1.09
C ASP A 42 -10.13 -6.08 1.17
N TYR A 43 -10.66 -4.92 1.52
CA TYR A 43 -9.84 -3.73 1.63
C TYR A 43 -10.29 -2.78 2.72
N HIS A 44 -9.29 -2.06 3.24
CA HIS A 44 -9.44 -0.88 4.07
C HIS A 44 -8.53 0.20 3.49
N LEU A 45 -9.11 1.30 3.05
CA LEU A 45 -8.39 2.45 2.52
C LEU A 45 -8.50 3.60 3.51
N PHE A 46 -7.39 4.28 3.73
CA PHE A 46 -7.29 5.42 4.64
C PHE A 46 -6.66 6.59 3.91
N ALA A 47 -7.23 7.78 4.08
CA ALA A 47 -6.55 9.03 3.78
C ALA A 47 -6.67 9.93 5.01
N LYS A 48 -5.54 10.44 5.49
CA LYS A 48 -5.48 11.25 6.71
C LYS A 48 -4.86 12.61 6.43
N GLN A 49 -5.52 13.66 6.90
CA GLN A 49 -5.06 15.04 6.85
C GLN A 49 -5.32 15.72 8.21
N GLY A 50 -4.26 16.00 8.95
CA GLY A 50 -4.38 16.49 10.34
C GLY A 50 -5.19 15.51 11.20
N ASP A 51 -6.26 16.01 11.82
CA ASP A 51 -7.20 15.19 12.60
C ASP A 51 -8.25 14.47 11.73
N LYS A 52 -8.42 14.83 10.46
CA LYS A 52 -9.47 14.24 9.63
C LYS A 52 -8.98 12.96 8.95
N VAL A 53 -9.80 11.90 9.00
CA VAL A 53 -9.51 10.61 8.37
C VAL A 53 -10.69 10.16 7.53
N TYR A 54 -10.48 10.02 6.23
CA TYR A 54 -11.35 9.25 5.35
C TYR A 54 -11.03 7.77 5.48
N ILE A 55 -12.08 6.96 5.58
CA ILE A 55 -12.00 5.51 5.68
C ILE A 55 -12.97 4.93 4.66
N GLU A 56 -12.48 4.02 3.83
CA GLU A 56 -13.32 3.23 2.93
C GLU A 56 -13.06 1.75 3.12
N VAL A 57 -14.13 0.97 3.29
CA VAL A 57 -14.02 -0.45 3.57
C VAL A 57 -14.99 -1.22 2.69
N ARG A 58 -14.48 -2.29 2.05
CA ARG A 58 -15.31 -3.15 1.18
C ARG A 58 -16.54 -3.63 1.95
N ASN A 59 -17.71 -3.45 1.36
CA ASN A 59 -19.04 -3.80 1.89
C ASN A 59 -19.48 -3.04 3.16
N ALA A 60 -18.67 -2.15 3.73
CA ALA A 60 -19.10 -1.24 4.81
C ALA A 60 -19.44 0.15 4.29
N GLY A 61 -18.78 0.59 3.21
CA GLY A 61 -18.93 1.93 2.65
C GLY A 61 -17.77 2.85 3.05
N GLU A 62 -18.06 4.14 3.13
CA GLU A 62 -17.10 5.21 3.37
C GLU A 62 -17.58 6.14 4.48
N ILE A 63 -16.63 6.61 5.30
CA ILE A 63 -16.87 7.59 6.36
C ILE A 63 -15.69 8.55 6.47
N VAL A 64 -15.95 9.71 7.07
CA VAL A 64 -14.95 10.69 7.47
C VAL A 64 -15.09 10.94 8.96
N ILE A 65 -14.06 10.60 9.73
CA ILE A 65 -14.04 10.72 11.19
C ILE A 65 -12.79 11.45 11.66
N SER A 66 -12.74 11.80 12.95
CA SER A 66 -11.49 12.27 13.54
C SER A 66 -10.52 11.12 13.77
N PHE A 67 -9.23 11.44 13.85
CA PHE A 67 -8.19 10.47 14.17
C PHE A 67 -8.41 9.90 15.58
N ALA A 68 -8.85 10.73 16.52
CA ALA A 68 -9.23 10.28 17.85
C ALA A 68 -10.37 9.24 17.84
N GLU A 69 -11.39 9.40 16.99
CA GLU A 69 -12.46 8.40 16.84
C GLU A 69 -11.96 7.11 16.20
N LEU A 70 -11.07 7.19 15.19
CA LEU A 70 -10.43 6.00 14.60
C LEU A 70 -9.70 5.17 15.67
N GLN A 71 -8.95 5.84 16.56
CA GLN A 71 -8.16 5.18 17.61
C GLN A 71 -9.02 4.43 18.64
N LYS A 72 -10.29 4.81 18.82
CA LYS A 72 -11.22 4.13 19.76
C LYS A 72 -11.74 2.80 19.20
N ASN A 73 -11.82 2.64 17.88
CA ASN A 73 -12.30 1.42 17.26
C ASN A 73 -11.14 0.43 17.07
N LYS A 74 -11.11 -0.64 17.87
CA LYS A 74 -10.02 -1.64 17.82
C LYS A 74 -9.77 -2.25 16.44
N TYR A 75 -10.81 -2.42 15.62
CA TYR A 75 -10.68 -3.03 14.30
C TYR A 75 -10.12 -2.03 13.30
N LEU A 76 -10.68 -0.82 13.25
CA LEU A 76 -10.21 0.23 12.34
C LEU A 76 -8.78 0.66 12.70
N LYS A 77 -8.48 0.80 14.00
CA LYS A 77 -7.12 1.07 14.48
C LYS A 77 -6.14 -0.01 14.01
N TYR A 78 -6.47 -1.28 14.20
CA TYR A 78 -5.61 -2.38 13.75
C TYR A 78 -5.32 -2.31 12.24
N TYR A 79 -6.35 -2.14 11.41
CA TYR A 79 -6.16 -2.07 9.96
C TYR A 79 -5.46 -0.78 9.52
N TYR A 80 -5.64 0.32 10.25
CA TYR A 80 -4.88 1.55 10.03
C TYR A 80 -3.39 1.32 10.31
N ASP A 81 -3.03 0.75 11.47
CA ASP A 81 -1.64 0.47 11.81
C ASP A 81 -0.99 -0.49 10.80
N LEU A 82 -1.72 -1.55 10.42
CA LEU A 82 -1.27 -2.48 9.37
C LEU A 82 -1.09 -1.78 8.02
N SER A 83 -1.97 -0.83 7.66
CA SER A 83 -1.84 -0.08 6.41
C SER A 83 -0.57 0.76 6.35
N LEU A 84 -0.09 1.28 7.49
CA LEU A 84 1.16 2.03 7.57
C LEU A 84 2.36 1.13 7.25
N LEU A 85 2.31 -0.14 7.66
CA LEU A 85 3.36 -1.13 7.39
C LEU A 85 3.34 -1.63 5.94
N LEU A 86 2.23 -1.53 5.23
CA LEU A 86 2.11 -2.06 3.85
C LEU A 86 2.24 -0.98 2.78
N SER A 87 2.10 0.29 3.14
CA SER A 87 2.19 1.40 2.18
C SER A 87 3.64 1.71 1.87
N ASN A 88 4.02 1.64 0.58
CA ASN A 88 5.40 1.87 0.15
C ASN A 88 5.77 3.36 0.21
N ASP A 89 4.83 4.22 -0.17
CA ASP A 89 4.96 5.68 -0.10
C ASP A 89 3.59 6.32 0.17
N LYS A 90 3.39 6.74 1.42
CA LYS A 90 2.14 7.36 1.88
C LYS A 90 1.89 8.78 1.34
N HIS A 91 2.90 9.38 0.71
CA HIS A 91 2.86 10.74 0.18
C HIS A 91 2.86 10.78 -1.35
N ARG A 92 2.63 9.63 -1.99
CA ARG A 92 2.62 9.50 -3.45
C ARG A 92 1.34 8.87 -3.94
N LEU A 93 0.58 9.64 -4.70
CA LEU A 93 -0.59 9.17 -5.42
C LEU A 93 -0.22 8.80 -6.85
N ILE A 94 -0.81 7.71 -7.32
CA ILE A 94 -0.72 7.28 -8.71
C ILE A 94 -2.07 7.55 -9.35
N LYS A 95 -2.07 8.37 -10.41
CA LYS A 95 -3.25 8.58 -11.24
C LYS A 95 -3.30 7.53 -12.35
N ASN A 96 -4.37 6.75 -12.39
CA ASN A 96 -4.59 5.70 -13.39
C ASN A 96 -6.07 5.66 -13.81
N GLU A 97 -6.42 6.44 -14.84
CA GLU A 97 -7.78 6.54 -15.36
C GLU A 97 -8.24 5.25 -16.07
N GLU A 98 -7.31 4.49 -16.65
CA GLU A 98 -7.64 3.26 -17.38
C GLU A 98 -8.18 2.16 -16.46
N PHE A 99 -7.83 2.21 -15.17
CA PHE A 99 -8.37 1.31 -14.18
C PHE A 99 -9.91 1.32 -14.15
N ASN A 100 -10.55 2.47 -14.39
CA ASN A 100 -12.02 2.56 -14.42
C ASN A 100 -12.64 1.65 -15.49
N LYS A 101 -11.94 1.42 -16.61
CA LYS A 101 -12.42 0.55 -17.71
C LYS A 101 -12.51 -0.92 -17.29
N VAL A 102 -11.64 -1.34 -16.35
CA VAL A 102 -11.53 -2.73 -15.89
C VAL A 102 -11.99 -2.92 -14.45
N TYR A 103 -12.26 -1.85 -13.70
CA TYR A 103 -12.64 -1.90 -12.29
C TYR A 103 -13.84 -2.82 -12.07
N ASN A 104 -14.88 -2.67 -12.88
CA ASN A 104 -16.09 -3.49 -12.74
C ASN A 104 -15.84 -4.97 -13.06
N GLN A 105 -14.85 -5.29 -13.91
CA GLN A 105 -14.45 -6.67 -14.18
C GLN A 105 -13.67 -7.27 -13.01
N ILE A 106 -12.83 -6.47 -12.34
CA ILE A 106 -11.96 -6.94 -11.26
C ILE A 106 -12.70 -6.95 -9.90
N TYR A 107 -13.52 -5.93 -9.64
CA TYR A 107 -14.15 -5.67 -8.33
C TYR A 107 -15.68 -5.56 -8.38
N GLY A 108 -16.27 -5.39 -9.57
CA GLY A 108 -17.65 -4.94 -9.75
C GLY A 108 -18.75 -5.98 -9.52
N TYR A 109 -18.42 -7.27 -9.38
CA TYR A 109 -19.42 -8.26 -8.98
C TYR A 109 -19.56 -8.32 -7.45
N THR A 110 -20.12 -7.25 -6.87
CA THR A 110 -20.69 -7.29 -5.52
C THR A 110 -22.19 -7.05 -5.62
N ALA A 111 -22.97 -8.11 -5.37
CA ALA A 111 -24.43 -8.06 -5.26
C ALA A 111 -25.19 -7.43 -6.47
N GLY A 112 -24.68 -7.60 -7.69
CA GLY A 112 -25.37 -7.18 -8.91
C GLY A 112 -25.40 -5.66 -9.17
N ARG A 113 -24.58 -4.87 -8.48
CA ARG A 113 -24.48 -3.42 -8.71
C ARG A 113 -23.16 -3.08 -9.40
N VAL A 114 -23.27 -2.54 -10.62
CA VAL A 114 -22.14 -1.97 -11.36
C VAL A 114 -21.69 -0.70 -10.64
N TYR A 115 -20.40 -0.59 -10.31
CA TYR A 115 -19.86 0.65 -9.79
C TYR A 115 -19.78 1.67 -10.94
N THR A 116 -20.40 2.83 -10.76
CA THR A 116 -20.49 3.90 -11.77
C THR A 116 -19.60 5.10 -11.47
N GLY A 117 -18.78 5.06 -10.42
CA GLY A 117 -17.89 6.15 -10.07
C GLY A 117 -16.53 6.04 -10.78
N ASP A 118 -15.77 7.13 -10.75
CA ASP A 118 -14.40 7.17 -11.27
C ASP A 118 -13.40 7.02 -10.12
N ARG A 119 -12.66 5.91 -10.12
CA ARG A 119 -11.54 5.63 -9.20
C ARG A 119 -10.22 5.82 -9.93
N VAL A 120 -9.73 7.05 -9.94
CA VAL A 120 -8.50 7.39 -10.68
C VAL A 120 -7.26 7.44 -9.80
N TRP A 121 -7.43 7.57 -8.48
CA TRP A 121 -6.32 7.75 -7.54
C TRP A 121 -6.05 6.45 -6.78
N SER A 122 -4.81 5.97 -6.85
CA SER A 122 -4.33 4.84 -6.06
C SER A 122 -3.05 5.19 -5.30
N LEU A 123 -2.65 4.33 -4.37
CA LEU A 123 -1.30 4.32 -3.81
C LEU A 123 -0.52 3.07 -4.24
N ASP A 124 0.80 3.16 -4.16
CA ASP A 124 1.69 2.00 -4.24
C ASP A 124 1.72 1.31 -2.87
N THR A 125 1.18 0.11 -2.82
CA THR A 125 1.06 -0.67 -1.58
C THR A 125 1.46 -2.11 -1.82
N ALA A 126 2.08 -2.70 -0.82
CA ALA A 126 2.13 -4.14 -0.70
C ALA A 126 0.74 -4.69 -0.34
N TYR A 127 0.46 -5.95 -0.67
CA TYR A 127 -0.83 -6.59 -0.35
C TYR A 127 -0.68 -8.02 0.14
N ILE A 128 -1.69 -8.50 0.86
CA ILE A 128 -1.70 -9.83 1.46
C ILE A 128 -2.31 -10.83 0.48
N ASP A 129 -1.55 -11.85 0.08
CA ASP A 129 -2.03 -12.99 -0.67
C ASP A 129 -2.48 -14.12 0.29
N GLN A 130 -3.74 -14.49 0.16
CA GLN A 130 -4.43 -15.51 0.96
C GLN A 130 -4.85 -16.72 0.13
N SER A 131 -4.31 -16.87 -1.08
CA SER A 131 -4.66 -17.97 -1.98
C SER A 131 -4.29 -19.33 -1.37
N ASP A 132 -3.17 -19.39 -0.63
CA ASP A 132 -2.84 -20.50 0.26
C ASP A 132 -3.24 -20.17 1.71
N MET A 133 -4.30 -20.82 2.19
CA MET A 133 -4.82 -20.63 3.54
C MET A 133 -3.86 -21.06 4.67
N LYS A 134 -2.78 -21.78 4.34
CA LYS A 134 -1.75 -22.19 5.30
C LYS A 134 -0.55 -21.24 5.29
N ASN A 135 -0.30 -20.54 4.19
CA ASN A 135 0.89 -19.73 3.98
C ASN A 135 0.52 -18.38 3.37
N PHE A 136 0.06 -17.46 4.21
CA PHE A 136 -0.13 -16.07 3.78
C PHE A 136 1.22 -15.42 3.51
N LYS A 137 1.25 -14.52 2.53
CA LYS A 137 2.47 -13.78 2.17
C LYS A 137 2.16 -12.36 1.72
N ILE A 138 3.16 -11.51 1.81
CA ILE A 138 3.11 -10.15 1.27
C ILE A 138 3.62 -10.16 -0.19
N ILE A 139 2.84 -9.54 -1.07
CA ILE A 139 3.28 -9.19 -2.42
C ILE A 139 3.75 -7.73 -2.38
N PRO A 140 5.02 -7.42 -2.72
CA PRO A 140 5.65 -6.13 -2.41
C PRO A 140 5.07 -4.89 -3.09
N SER A 141 4.35 -5.05 -4.19
CA SER A 141 3.71 -3.92 -4.87
C SER A 141 2.47 -4.37 -5.61
N GLY A 142 1.44 -3.54 -5.51
CA GLY A 142 0.23 -3.60 -6.29
C GLY A 142 -0.42 -2.23 -6.32
N ASN A 143 -0.77 -1.76 -7.51
CA ASN A 143 -1.75 -0.68 -7.67
C ASN A 143 -3.12 -1.30 -7.46
N VAL A 144 -3.46 -1.63 -6.21
CA VAL A 144 -4.69 -2.37 -5.83
C VAL A 144 -5.62 -1.56 -4.93
N CYS A 145 -5.11 -0.49 -4.32
CA CYS A 145 -5.84 0.39 -3.42
C CYS A 145 -6.24 1.68 -4.15
N TYR A 146 -7.47 1.75 -4.65
CA TYR A 146 -8.00 2.93 -5.36
C TYR A 146 -9.09 3.64 -4.57
N TYR A 147 -8.92 4.94 -4.34
CA TYR A 147 -9.85 5.78 -3.60
C TYR A 147 -11.05 6.19 -4.46
N LYS A 148 -12.25 6.23 -3.85
CA LYS A 148 -13.43 6.87 -4.46
C LYS A 148 -13.32 8.40 -4.50
N ILE A 149 -12.52 8.97 -3.62
CA ILE A 149 -12.30 10.41 -3.49
C ILE A 149 -10.98 10.80 -4.14
N ASN A 150 -10.81 12.10 -4.40
CA ASN A 150 -9.49 12.69 -4.52
C ASN A 150 -8.93 12.94 -3.11
N PRO A 151 -7.85 12.26 -2.68
CA PRO A 151 -7.38 12.40 -1.30
C PRO A 151 -6.94 13.82 -0.93
N VAL A 152 -6.53 14.66 -1.90
CA VAL A 152 -6.15 16.06 -1.63
C VAL A 152 -7.35 16.96 -1.29
N ASP A 153 -8.58 16.51 -1.55
CA ASP A 153 -9.80 17.25 -1.22
C ASP A 153 -10.35 16.88 0.17
N LEU A 154 -9.67 16.02 0.93
CA LEU A 154 -10.10 15.54 2.25
C LEU A 154 -10.40 16.69 3.22
N GLU A 155 -9.58 17.75 3.24
CA GLU A 155 -9.79 18.93 4.09
C GLU A 155 -11.20 19.53 3.95
N LYS A 156 -11.75 19.52 2.73
CA LYS A 156 -13.04 20.13 2.38
C LYS A 156 -14.22 19.20 2.68
N MET A 157 -13.99 17.92 2.95
CA MET A 157 -15.06 16.96 3.24
C MET A 157 -15.64 17.19 4.63
N GLU A 158 -16.96 17.07 4.77
CA GLU A 158 -17.61 17.10 6.08
C GLU A 158 -17.33 15.80 6.85
N TYR A 159 -17.38 15.87 8.18
CA TYR A 159 -17.40 14.67 9.01
C TYR A 159 -18.70 13.92 8.80
N SER A 160 -18.63 12.59 8.83
CA SER A 160 -19.81 11.74 8.71
C SER A 160 -20.80 12.00 9.85
N THR A 161 -22.07 12.10 9.46
CA THR A 161 -23.20 12.17 10.37
C THR A 161 -23.34 10.88 11.16
N ARG A 162 -24.02 10.95 12.31
CA ARG A 162 -24.31 9.76 13.12
C ARG A 162 -24.99 8.65 12.32
N GLN A 163 -25.92 8.99 11.43
CA GLN A 163 -26.62 8.01 10.61
C GLN A 163 -25.69 7.30 9.61
N GLU A 164 -24.71 8.02 9.03
CA GLU A 164 -23.70 7.42 8.15
C GLU A 164 -22.77 6.49 8.93
N LEU A 165 -22.37 6.89 10.15
CA LEU A 165 -21.57 6.05 11.03
C LEU A 165 -22.30 4.75 11.42
N GLU A 166 -23.59 4.84 11.77
CA GLU A 166 -24.42 3.67 12.09
C GLU A 166 -24.57 2.71 10.90
N ARG A 167 -24.74 3.24 9.68
CA ARG A 167 -24.79 2.43 8.45
C ARG A 167 -23.45 1.77 8.16
N PHE A 168 -22.35 2.51 8.31
CA PHE A 168 -21.01 1.99 8.12
C PHE A 168 -20.72 0.87 9.12
N GLU A 169 -21.02 1.08 10.39
CA GLU A 169 -20.84 0.07 11.44
C GLU A 169 -21.65 -1.21 11.14
N LEU A 170 -22.92 -1.05 10.76
CA LEU A 170 -23.75 -2.19 10.36
C LEU A 170 -23.13 -2.96 9.19
N GLY A 171 -22.68 -2.27 8.14
CA GLY A 171 -22.02 -2.91 7.00
C GLY A 171 -20.67 -3.55 7.39
N TYR A 172 -19.90 -2.89 8.24
CA TYR A 172 -18.60 -3.36 8.74
C TYR A 172 -18.76 -4.65 9.54
N MET A 173 -19.76 -4.71 10.42
CA MET A 173 -20.05 -5.87 11.28
C MET A 173 -20.75 -7.01 10.53
N ASN A 174 -21.50 -6.70 9.46
CA ASN A 174 -22.17 -7.71 8.62
C ASN A 174 -21.18 -8.47 7.70
N GLY A 175 -19.93 -8.00 7.58
CA GLY A 175 -18.84 -8.70 6.91
C GLY A 175 -18.32 -9.87 7.76
N LEU A 176 -19.08 -10.97 7.80
CA LEU A 176 -18.86 -12.12 8.70
C LEU A 176 -17.40 -12.53 8.81
N GLU A 177 -16.65 -12.63 7.71
CA GLU A 177 -15.27 -13.12 7.78
C GLU A 177 -14.28 -12.18 8.48
N ARG A 178 -14.35 -10.87 8.23
CA ARG A 178 -13.40 -9.89 8.78
C ARG A 178 -13.48 -9.83 10.30
N VAL A 179 -14.69 -9.83 10.85
CA VAL A 179 -14.90 -9.75 12.30
C VAL A 179 -14.73 -11.12 12.95
N LYS A 180 -15.28 -12.19 12.34
CA LYS A 180 -15.23 -13.55 12.90
C LYS A 180 -13.81 -14.10 12.99
N TRP A 181 -12.99 -13.85 11.97
CA TRP A 181 -11.62 -14.36 11.91
C TRP A 181 -10.58 -13.35 12.37
N PHE A 182 -11.01 -12.19 12.91
CA PHE A 182 -10.12 -11.11 13.27
C PHE A 182 -9.00 -11.57 14.20
N SER A 183 -9.31 -12.25 15.31
CA SER A 183 -8.31 -12.66 16.31
C SER A 183 -7.23 -13.59 15.76
N HIS A 184 -7.56 -14.40 14.76
CA HIS A 184 -6.60 -15.30 14.13
C HIS A 184 -5.83 -14.58 13.01
N ARG A 185 -6.54 -13.88 12.12
CA ARG A 185 -5.92 -13.17 10.98
C ARG A 185 -5.04 -12.03 11.44
N SER A 186 -5.40 -11.33 12.53
CA SER A 186 -4.66 -10.16 12.99
C SER A 186 -3.22 -10.49 13.36
N VAL A 187 -3.01 -11.62 14.06
CA VAL A 187 -1.69 -12.09 14.46
C VAL A 187 -0.86 -12.49 13.23
N ILE A 188 -1.46 -13.23 12.30
CA ILE A 188 -0.75 -13.68 11.09
C ILE A 188 -0.34 -12.47 10.24
N TYR A 189 -1.28 -11.56 9.99
CA TYR A 189 -1.04 -10.37 9.16
C TYR A 189 0.01 -9.45 9.76
N GLU A 190 0.00 -9.27 11.07
CA GLU A 190 1.00 -8.48 11.78
C GLU A 190 2.39 -9.10 11.64
N ASN A 191 2.52 -10.41 11.86
CA ASN A 191 3.79 -11.12 11.70
C ASN A 191 4.34 -11.01 10.28
N ILE A 192 3.54 -11.32 9.26
CA ILE A 192 4.02 -11.27 7.86
C ILE A 192 4.33 -9.82 7.40
N ALA A 193 3.64 -8.82 7.94
CA ALA A 193 3.93 -7.41 7.66
C ALA A 193 5.24 -6.97 8.33
N PHE A 194 5.49 -7.41 9.58
CA PHE A 194 6.77 -7.16 10.24
C PHE A 194 7.93 -7.85 9.55
N GLU A 195 7.79 -9.13 9.18
CA GLU A 195 8.81 -9.84 8.39
C GLU A 195 9.09 -9.13 7.06
N TYR A 196 8.05 -8.67 6.37
CA TYR A 196 8.20 -7.87 5.15
C TYR A 196 9.00 -6.58 5.37
N GLN A 197 8.71 -5.83 6.43
CA GLN A 197 9.46 -4.61 6.76
C GLN A 197 10.90 -4.89 7.21
N LEU A 198 11.13 -5.97 7.97
CA LEU A 198 12.48 -6.42 8.35
C LEU A 198 13.31 -6.75 7.11
N ASN A 199 12.77 -7.54 6.19
CA ASN A 199 13.45 -7.89 4.95
C ASN A 199 13.77 -6.66 4.09
N LYS A 200 12.89 -5.65 4.08
CA LYS A 200 13.13 -4.38 3.40
C LYS A 200 14.30 -3.62 4.03
N MET A 201 14.33 -3.51 5.36
CA MET A 201 15.43 -2.87 6.08
C MET A 201 16.76 -3.61 5.90
N GLU A 202 16.75 -4.95 5.93
CA GLU A 202 17.96 -5.76 5.67
C GLU A 202 18.53 -5.50 4.27
N LYS A 203 17.67 -5.42 3.25
CA LYS A 203 18.10 -5.09 1.89
C LYS A 203 18.67 -3.68 1.77
N GLU A 204 18.02 -2.69 2.40
CA GLU A 204 18.54 -1.31 2.45
C GLU A 204 19.90 -1.25 3.17
N LEU A 205 20.08 -2.03 4.23
CA LEU A 205 21.35 -2.12 4.96
C LEU A 205 22.45 -2.78 4.12
N GLU A 206 22.13 -3.85 3.39
CA GLU A 206 23.06 -4.51 2.47
C GLU A 206 23.52 -3.54 1.36
N GLU A 207 22.58 -2.82 0.73
CA GLU A 207 22.87 -1.81 -0.29
C GLU A 207 23.77 -0.69 0.26
N LEU A 208 23.50 -0.20 1.48
CA LEU A 208 24.36 0.78 2.15
C LEU A 208 25.74 0.22 2.47
N SER A 209 25.83 -1.04 2.92
CA SER A 209 27.11 -1.70 3.21
C SER A 209 27.98 -1.76 1.95
N THR A 210 27.42 -2.22 0.82
CA THR A 210 28.12 -2.24 -0.47
C THR A 210 28.57 -0.84 -0.89
N TYR A 211 27.71 0.16 -0.76
CA TYR A 211 28.05 1.54 -1.09
C TYR A 211 29.27 2.07 -0.28
N PHE A 212 29.35 1.74 1.02
CA PHE A 212 30.47 2.16 1.85
C PHE A 212 31.75 1.36 1.57
N GLU A 213 31.64 0.09 1.22
CA GLU A 213 32.77 -0.73 0.77
C GLU A 213 33.37 -0.17 -0.54
N ASP A 214 32.54 0.13 -1.53
CA ASP A 214 32.97 0.74 -2.80
C ASP A 214 33.73 2.05 -2.57
N LYS A 215 33.24 2.91 -1.66
CA LYS A 215 33.95 4.17 -1.31
C LYS A 215 35.30 3.92 -0.64
N LYS A 216 35.39 2.91 0.22
CA LYS A 216 36.65 2.53 0.87
C LYS A 216 37.67 2.04 -0.16
N ASP A 217 37.21 1.27 -1.15
CA ASP A 217 38.08 0.77 -2.22
C ASP A 217 38.57 1.90 -3.14
N VAL A 218 37.72 2.89 -3.45
CA VAL A 218 38.14 4.11 -4.14
C VAL A 218 39.20 4.88 -3.34
N LEU A 219 39.00 5.06 -2.03
CA LEU A 219 39.98 5.71 -1.15
C LEU A 219 41.33 4.98 -1.16
N ASN A 220 41.32 3.65 -0.97
CA ASN A 220 42.53 2.83 -0.99
C ASN A 220 43.28 2.92 -2.34
N LEU A 221 42.53 2.94 -3.46
CA LEU A 221 43.11 3.09 -4.79
C LEU A 221 43.75 4.47 -4.97
N VAL A 222 43.07 5.53 -4.53
CA VAL A 222 43.59 6.92 -4.59
C VAL A 222 44.87 7.05 -3.75
N GLU A 223 44.88 6.50 -2.54
CA GLU A 223 46.07 6.48 -1.67
C GLU A 223 47.23 5.77 -2.36
N THR A 224 47.01 4.56 -2.89
CA THR A 224 48.03 3.78 -3.62
C THR A 224 48.57 4.53 -4.84
N LEU A 225 47.69 5.16 -5.62
CA LEU A 225 48.09 5.93 -6.80
C LEU A 225 48.87 7.19 -6.42
N ASN A 226 48.46 7.88 -5.35
CA ASN A 226 49.16 9.05 -4.87
C ASN A 226 50.57 8.71 -4.35
N GLU A 227 50.71 7.62 -3.57
CA GLU A 227 52.02 7.14 -3.13
C GLU A 227 52.94 6.81 -4.31
N LYS A 228 52.40 6.17 -5.35
CA LYS A 228 53.20 5.71 -6.50
C LYS A 228 53.56 6.82 -7.48
N TYR A 229 52.65 7.77 -7.69
CA TYR A 229 52.77 8.76 -8.76
C TYR A 229 52.89 10.21 -8.26
N CYS A 230 52.82 10.46 -6.95
CA CYS A 230 52.80 11.80 -6.35
C CYS A 230 51.81 12.70 -7.08
N MET A 231 50.52 12.33 -7.01
CA MET A 231 49.47 13.02 -7.76
C MET A 231 49.35 14.47 -7.31
N ASN A 232 49.08 15.36 -8.27
CA ASN A 232 48.82 16.77 -7.96
C ASN A 232 47.47 16.91 -7.21
N ASP A 233 47.39 17.93 -6.36
CA ASP A 233 46.25 18.19 -5.50
C ASP A 233 44.94 18.45 -6.28
N ASP A 234 45.01 19.04 -7.47
CA ASP A 234 43.83 19.29 -8.32
C ASP A 234 43.22 17.97 -8.84
N ILE A 235 44.06 17.01 -9.24
CA ILE A 235 43.63 15.69 -9.70
C ILE A 235 43.01 14.90 -8.55
N LEU A 236 43.62 14.94 -7.37
CA LEU A 236 43.08 14.36 -6.14
C LEU A 236 41.70 14.95 -5.80
N ALA A 237 41.57 16.28 -5.86
CA ALA A 237 40.30 16.97 -5.60
C ALA A 237 39.21 16.57 -6.60
N ILE A 238 39.54 16.43 -7.90
CA ILE A 238 38.59 15.97 -8.92
C ILE A 238 38.10 14.55 -8.63
N ILE A 239 38.99 13.63 -8.24
CA ILE A 239 38.61 12.24 -7.96
C ILE A 239 37.73 12.16 -6.70
N ILE A 240 38.13 12.83 -5.62
CA ILE A 240 37.37 12.85 -4.37
C ILE A 240 35.96 13.44 -4.60
N ASN A 241 35.85 14.54 -5.34
CA ASN A 241 34.56 15.19 -5.59
C ASN A 241 33.64 14.42 -6.55
N ASN A 242 34.16 13.57 -7.44
CA ASN A 242 33.33 12.82 -8.39
C ASN A 242 32.97 11.41 -7.91
N PHE A 243 33.75 10.83 -6.99
CA PHE A 243 33.60 9.42 -6.60
C PHE A 243 33.35 9.20 -5.11
N LEU A 244 33.59 10.20 -4.24
CA LEU A 244 33.39 10.06 -2.80
C LEU A 244 32.32 11.00 -2.23
N TYR A 245 31.96 12.08 -2.93
CA TYR A 245 30.89 13.02 -2.59
C TYR A 245 29.80 13.01 -3.66
#